data_AF-A0A317ZDZ8-F1
#
_entry.id   AF-A0A317ZDZ8-F1
#
_cell.length_a   1.000
_cell.length_b   1.000
_cell.length_c   1.000
_cell.angle_alpha   90.00
_cell.angle_beta   90.00
_cell.angle_gamma   90.00
#
_symmetry.space_group_name_H-M   'P 1'
#
loop_
_entity.id
_entity.type
_entity.pdbx_description
1 polymer ?
#
loop_
_entity_poly.entity_id
_entity_poly.type
_entity_poly.pdbx_seq_one_letter_code
_entity_poly.pdbx_strand_id
1 'polypeptide(L)'
;MLEQEHEHSSPWALIPLVVFISIFLGAGIITKDFTFMPLNVAAIIGVVVALMMNRRETFMSKVEVFARQAGHANIVLMMFIFLLAGAFSKTTEAMGGVTSIVNLGLSFIPQNFLIVGLFIICMFISISMGTSVGTVAAIAPVGFGISEATEIPAAFAMATVVGGAMFGDNLSMISDTTIAAVRTQKTQMSDKFKVNFRIVVPGAIVTIFVLWWLSHGYDVTQTKTYDFEWVKVVPYLLVLILAVIGINVVLVLLGGILLSSLIGLIDGSFNLGGLLKAASEGVLGMQ
;
A
#
# COMPACT_ATOMS: atom_id res chain seq x y z
N MET A 1 -26.28 22.73 22.05
CA MET A 1 -27.01 22.33 20.83
C MET A 1 -26.29 22.98 19.68
N LEU A 2 -25.37 22.25 19.04
CA LEU A 2 -24.77 22.69 17.79
C LEU A 2 -25.82 22.42 16.72
N GLU A 3 -26.34 23.48 16.10
CA GLU A 3 -27.19 23.35 14.92
C GLU A 3 -26.44 22.52 13.89
N GLN A 4 -26.97 21.34 13.56
CA GLN A 4 -26.59 20.63 12.37
C GLN A 4 -27.14 21.44 11.20
N GLU A 5 -26.31 22.32 10.64
CA GLU A 5 -26.57 22.89 9.33
C GLU A 5 -26.82 21.73 8.36
N HIS A 6 -27.99 21.71 7.75
CA HIS A 6 -28.28 20.83 6.63
C HIS A 6 -27.33 21.20 5.49
N GLU A 7 -26.19 20.50 5.38
CA GLU A 7 -25.31 20.58 4.22
C GLU A 7 -26.10 20.15 2.99
N HIS A 8 -26.52 21.13 2.18
CA HIS A 8 -26.98 20.87 0.82
C HIS A 8 -25.83 20.27 0.03
N SER A 9 -25.81 18.95 -0.05
CA SER A 9 -24.86 18.17 -0.83
C SER A 9 -25.12 18.45 -2.31
N SER A 10 -24.29 19.30 -2.88
CA SER A 10 -24.38 19.69 -4.28
C SER A 10 -23.53 18.74 -5.13
N PRO A 11 -24.09 18.09 -6.16
CA PRO A 11 -23.31 17.24 -7.08
C PRO A 11 -22.11 17.96 -7.71
N TRP A 12 -22.20 19.29 -7.80
CA TRP A 12 -21.12 20.15 -8.30
C TRP A 12 -19.85 20.06 -7.46
N ALA A 13 -19.91 19.70 -6.18
CA ALA A 13 -18.74 19.53 -5.31
C ALA A 13 -17.77 18.44 -5.81
N LEU A 14 -18.22 17.54 -6.69
CA LEU A 14 -17.38 16.48 -7.28
C LEU A 14 -16.59 16.93 -8.52
N ILE A 15 -16.81 18.14 -9.06
CA ILE A 15 -16.07 18.64 -10.24
C ILE A 15 -14.55 18.50 -10.10
N PRO A 16 -13.91 18.90 -8.98
CA PRO A 16 -12.45 18.79 -8.84
C PRO A 16 -11.95 17.36 -9.03
N LEU A 17 -12.67 16.39 -8.48
CA LEU A 17 -12.37 14.97 -8.61
C LEU A 17 -12.56 14.49 -10.05
N VAL A 18 -13.65 14.90 -10.71
CA VAL A 18 -13.92 14.55 -12.12
C VAL A 18 -12.85 15.12 -13.04
N VAL A 19 -12.42 16.37 -12.82
CA VAL A 19 -11.35 17.02 -13.59
C VAL A 19 -10.04 16.27 -13.41
N PHE A 20 -9.67 15.96 -12.16
CA PHE A 20 -8.49 15.17 -11.84
C PHE A 20 -8.49 13.81 -12.59
N ILE A 21 -9.56 13.03 -12.45
CA ILE A 21 -9.69 11.71 -13.08
C ILE A 21 -9.64 11.83 -14.61
N SER A 22 -10.37 12.79 -15.18
CA SER A 22 -10.48 12.96 -16.63
C SER A 22 -9.15 13.38 -17.26
N ILE A 23 -8.39 14.26 -16.60
CA ILE A 23 -7.09 14.70 -17.09
C ILE A 23 -6.08 13.56 -16.99
N PHE A 24 -5.99 12.89 -15.83
CA PHE A 24 -5.04 11.80 -15.62
C PHE A 24 -5.31 10.62 -16.56
N LEU A 25 -6.53 10.07 -16.53
CA LEU A 25 -6.89 8.92 -17.37
C LEU A 25 -6.98 9.30 -18.85
N GLY A 26 -7.57 10.45 -19.16
CA GLY A 26 -7.72 10.92 -20.54
C GLY A 26 -6.38 11.14 -21.22
N ALA A 27 -5.42 11.77 -20.54
CA ALA A 27 -4.07 11.92 -21.05
C ALA A 27 -3.43 10.55 -21.30
N GLY A 28 -3.44 9.64 -20.31
CA GLY A 28 -2.85 8.31 -20.44
C GLY A 28 -3.46 7.46 -21.57
N ILE A 29 -4.77 7.57 -21.81
CA ILE A 29 -5.44 6.86 -22.92
C ILE A 29 -5.06 7.46 -24.28
N ILE A 30 -5.05 8.80 -24.40
CA ILE A 30 -4.75 9.48 -25.66
C ILE A 30 -3.28 9.28 -26.06
N THR A 31 -2.36 9.40 -25.11
CA THR A 31 -0.92 9.23 -25.33
C THR A 31 -0.48 7.77 -25.34
N LYS A 32 -1.35 6.86 -24.86
CA LYS A 32 -1.01 5.45 -24.54
C LYS A 32 0.13 5.34 -23.52
N ASP A 33 0.33 6.38 -22.71
CA ASP A 33 1.37 6.47 -21.71
C ASP A 33 0.84 7.20 -20.47
N PHE A 34 0.53 6.44 -19.42
CA PHE A 34 0.06 6.97 -18.14
C PHE A 34 1.14 7.70 -17.34
N THR A 35 2.40 7.68 -17.77
CA THR A 35 3.48 8.49 -17.17
C THR A 35 3.52 9.91 -17.74
N PHE A 36 2.92 10.14 -18.92
CA PHE A 36 2.87 11.45 -19.57
C PHE A 36 2.21 12.53 -18.69
N MET A 37 1.16 12.15 -17.95
CA MET A 37 0.50 13.02 -17.00
C MET A 37 0.80 12.54 -15.57
N PRO A 38 1.79 13.14 -14.88
CA PRO A 38 2.08 12.80 -13.50
C PRO A 38 0.86 13.01 -12.61
N LEU A 39 0.62 12.05 -11.71
CA LEU A 39 -0.54 12.03 -10.82
C LEU A 39 -0.61 13.28 -9.94
N ASN A 40 0.53 13.73 -9.42
CA ASN A 40 0.66 14.93 -8.60
C ASN A 40 0.27 16.22 -9.35
N VAL A 41 0.64 16.34 -10.63
CA VAL A 41 0.26 17.48 -11.48
C VAL A 41 -1.25 17.49 -11.71
N ALA A 42 -1.84 16.35 -12.08
CA ALA A 42 -3.28 16.23 -12.24
C ALA A 42 -4.03 16.57 -10.94
N ALA A 43 -3.53 16.12 -9.79
CA ALA A 43 -4.11 16.41 -8.49
C ALA A 43 -4.08 17.91 -8.16
N ILE A 44 -2.94 18.58 -8.42
CA ILE A 44 -2.81 20.04 -8.25
C ILE A 44 -3.82 20.78 -9.13
N ILE A 45 -4.01 20.37 -10.39
CA ILE A 45 -5.03 20.96 -11.26
C ILE A 45 -6.43 20.81 -10.64
N GLY A 46 -6.76 19.63 -10.13
CA GLY A 46 -8.00 19.40 -9.38
C GLY A 46 -8.16 20.35 -8.19
N VAL A 47 -7.13 20.53 -7.38
CA VAL A 47 -7.12 21.48 -6.26
C VAL A 47 -7.33 22.92 -6.74
N VAL A 48 -6.67 23.35 -7.82
CA VAL A 48 -6.87 24.68 -8.40
C VAL A 48 -8.33 24.87 -8.83
N VAL A 49 -8.94 23.87 -9.48
CA VAL A 49 -10.36 23.91 -9.83
C VAL A 49 -11.23 24.04 -8.57
N ALA A 50 -10.96 23.28 -7.52
CA ALA A 50 -11.68 23.38 -6.24
C ALA A 50 -11.62 24.79 -5.65
N LEU A 51 -10.43 25.41 -5.63
CA LEU A 51 -10.23 26.77 -5.13
C LEU A 51 -10.95 27.84 -5.99
N MET A 52 -11.18 27.57 -7.27
CA MET A 52 -11.89 28.49 -8.18
C MET A 52 -13.42 28.42 -8.06
N MET A 53 -13.99 27.31 -7.56
CA MET A 53 -15.43 27.07 -7.60
C MET A 53 -16.25 27.99 -6.69
N ASN A 54 -15.84 28.18 -5.44
CA ASN A 54 -16.63 28.97 -4.49
C ASN A 54 -16.35 30.48 -4.66
N ARG A 55 -17.04 31.16 -5.58
CA ARG A 55 -16.81 32.61 -5.83
C ARG A 55 -17.22 33.54 -4.68
N ARG A 56 -17.90 33.03 -3.64
CA ARG A 56 -18.37 33.84 -2.50
C ARG A 56 -17.34 33.99 -1.40
N GLU A 57 -16.41 33.03 -1.31
CA GLU A 57 -15.34 33.01 -0.30
C GLU A 57 -14.04 33.64 -0.83
N THR A 58 -13.25 34.22 0.09
CA THR A 58 -11.92 34.75 -0.24
C THR A 58 -10.96 33.61 -0.59
N PHE A 59 -9.91 33.89 -1.36
CA PHE A 59 -8.92 32.89 -1.72
C PHE A 59 -8.25 32.28 -0.47
N MET A 60 -7.88 33.11 0.51
CA MET A 60 -7.24 32.65 1.75
C MET A 60 -8.16 31.74 2.58
N SER A 61 -9.46 32.08 2.69
CA SER A 61 -10.47 31.24 3.35
C SER A 61 -10.49 29.83 2.76
N LYS A 62 -10.48 29.72 1.42
CA LYS A 62 -10.49 28.41 0.73
C LYS A 62 -9.19 27.63 0.94
N VAL A 63 -8.05 28.31 0.91
CA VAL A 63 -6.75 27.67 1.17
C VAL A 63 -6.69 27.15 2.59
N GLU A 64 -7.21 27.89 3.57
CA GLU A 64 -7.28 27.45 4.97
C GLU A 64 -8.18 26.22 5.13
N VAL A 65 -9.37 26.23 4.51
CA VAL A 65 -10.27 25.06 4.51
C VAL A 65 -9.58 23.86 3.85
N PHE A 66 -8.94 24.06 2.70
CA PHE A 66 -8.20 22.99 2.04
C PHE A 66 -7.09 22.44 2.93
N ALA A 67 -6.26 23.30 3.52
CA ALA A 67 -5.15 22.89 4.39
C ALA A 67 -5.64 22.15 5.64
N ARG A 68 -6.74 22.61 6.25
CA ARG A 68 -7.36 21.95 7.41
C ARG A 68 -7.86 20.55 7.06
N GLN A 69 -8.53 20.40 5.92
CA GLN A 69 -9.07 19.10 5.49
C GLN A 69 -7.98 18.16 4.97
N ALA A 70 -6.97 18.68 4.27
CA ALA A 70 -5.79 17.92 3.86
C ALA A 70 -4.95 17.47 5.07
N GLY A 71 -4.94 18.25 6.15
CA GLY A 71 -4.31 17.93 7.43
C GLY A 71 -5.08 16.94 8.30
N HIS A 72 -6.09 16.26 7.79
CA HIS A 72 -6.85 15.26 8.55
C HIS A 72 -5.92 14.17 9.09
N ALA A 73 -6.11 13.76 10.35
CA ALA A 73 -5.19 12.86 11.06
C ALA A 73 -4.91 11.55 10.30
N ASN A 74 -5.94 10.96 9.67
CA ASN A 74 -5.79 9.75 8.86
C ASN A 74 -4.87 9.95 7.63
N ILE A 75 -4.93 11.13 6.99
CA ILE A 75 -4.08 11.45 5.83
C ILE A 75 -2.63 11.61 6.28
N VAL A 76 -2.40 12.39 7.35
CA VAL A 76 -1.06 12.61 7.90
C VAL A 76 -0.44 11.30 8.39
N LEU A 77 -1.22 10.46 9.08
CA LEU A 77 -0.79 9.14 9.52
C LEU A 77 -0.41 8.26 8.33
N MET A 78 -1.22 8.26 7.27
CA MET A 78 -0.95 7.51 6.05
C MET A 78 0.35 7.96 5.38
N MET A 79 0.58 9.26 5.24
CA MET A 79 1.85 9.79 4.73
C MET A 79 3.03 9.28 5.56
N PHE A 80 2.93 9.36 6.89
CA PHE A 80 3.99 8.90 7.79
C PHE A 80 4.27 7.39 7.63
N ILE A 81 3.23 6.58 7.48
CA ILE A 81 3.35 5.13 7.25
C ILE A 81 4.11 4.83 5.95
N PHE A 82 3.79 5.53 4.86
CA PHE A 82 4.51 5.33 3.59
C PHE A 82 5.98 5.72 3.69
N LEU A 83 6.31 6.83 4.37
CA LEU A 83 7.72 7.20 4.60
C LEU A 83 8.48 6.12 5.38
N LEU A 84 7.85 5.55 6.42
CA LEU A 84 8.44 4.43 7.18
C LEU A 84 8.57 3.16 6.32
N ALA A 85 7.60 2.86 5.47
CA ALA A 85 7.66 1.72 4.56
C ALA A 85 8.82 1.86 3.56
N GLY A 86 9.03 3.07 3.02
CA GLY A 86 10.17 3.39 2.18
C GLY A 86 11.49 3.18 2.89
N ALA A 87 11.64 3.77 4.09
CA ALA A 87 12.82 3.59 4.93
C ALA A 87 13.10 2.10 5.20
N PHE A 88 12.07 1.35 5.61
CA PHE A 88 12.18 -0.09 5.84
C PHE A 88 12.65 -0.84 4.59
N SER A 89 12.06 -0.55 3.43
CA SER A 89 12.40 -1.19 2.16
C SER A 89 13.88 -1.01 1.84
N LYS A 90 14.37 0.23 1.81
CA LYS A 90 15.76 0.50 1.42
C LYS A 90 16.77 0.13 2.50
N THR A 91 16.46 0.25 3.78
CA THR A 91 17.35 -0.24 4.84
C THR A 91 17.47 -1.77 4.80
N THR A 92 16.38 -2.49 4.54
CA THR A 92 16.38 -3.95 4.48
C THR A 92 17.07 -4.46 3.21
N GLU A 93 16.89 -3.78 2.09
CA GLU A 93 17.63 -4.02 0.84
C GLU A 93 19.14 -3.81 1.05
N ALA A 94 19.54 -2.70 1.67
CA ALA A 94 20.94 -2.37 1.89
C ALA A 94 21.67 -3.39 2.78
N MET A 95 20.97 -4.07 3.70
CA MET A 95 21.56 -5.18 4.48
C MET A 95 21.48 -6.55 3.77
N GLY A 96 20.98 -6.63 2.54
CA GLY A 96 20.83 -7.90 1.79
C GLY A 96 19.62 -8.74 2.21
N GLY A 97 18.64 -8.13 2.88
CA GLY A 97 17.40 -8.78 3.31
C GLY A 97 16.55 -9.25 2.13
N VAL A 98 16.42 -8.42 1.10
CA VAL A 98 15.61 -8.71 -0.11
C VAL A 98 16.04 -10.03 -0.76
N THR A 99 17.33 -10.17 -1.05
CA THR A 99 17.88 -11.39 -1.66
C THR A 99 17.64 -12.62 -0.75
N SER A 100 17.83 -12.47 0.55
CA SER A 100 17.67 -13.56 1.51
C SER A 100 16.21 -14.03 1.64
N ILE A 101 15.24 -13.11 1.72
CA ILE A 101 13.81 -13.50 1.84
C ILE A 101 13.30 -14.18 0.57
N VAL A 102 13.76 -13.73 -0.61
CA VAL A 102 13.37 -14.33 -1.89
C VAL A 102 14.00 -15.71 -2.05
N ASN A 103 15.30 -15.86 -1.77
CA ASN A 103 15.97 -17.15 -1.80
C ASN A 103 15.37 -18.16 -0.80
N LEU A 104 15.00 -17.68 0.41
CA LEU A 104 14.25 -18.50 1.37
C LEU A 104 12.90 -18.93 0.77
N GLY A 105 12.13 -17.99 0.21
CA GLY A 105 10.85 -18.26 -0.42
C GLY A 105 10.95 -19.33 -1.51
N LEU A 106 11.91 -19.19 -2.43
CA LEU A 106 12.14 -20.13 -3.53
C LEU A 106 12.67 -21.49 -3.07
N SER A 107 13.31 -21.57 -1.90
CA SER A 107 13.77 -22.84 -1.31
C SER A 107 12.61 -23.71 -0.81
N PHE A 108 11.47 -23.10 -0.42
CA PHE A 108 10.34 -23.82 0.18
C PHE A 108 9.06 -23.77 -0.65
N ILE A 109 8.90 -22.75 -1.50
CA ILE A 109 7.70 -22.47 -2.27
C ILE A 109 8.07 -22.56 -3.75
N PRO A 110 7.35 -23.37 -4.55
CA PRO A 110 7.56 -23.37 -5.99
C PRO A 110 7.30 -21.96 -6.55
N GLN A 111 8.13 -21.54 -7.49
CA GLN A 111 8.16 -20.16 -7.98
C GLN A 111 6.79 -19.63 -8.46
N ASN A 112 6.00 -20.48 -9.12
CA ASN A 112 4.65 -20.13 -9.58
C ASN A 112 3.67 -19.80 -8.43
N PHE A 113 3.97 -20.20 -7.20
CA PHE A 113 3.18 -19.88 -6.02
C PHE A 113 3.68 -18.65 -5.25
N LEU A 114 4.80 -18.04 -5.63
CA LEU A 114 5.38 -16.93 -4.87
C LEU A 114 4.43 -15.71 -4.84
N ILE A 115 3.91 -15.31 -6.01
CA ILE A 115 2.92 -14.21 -6.13
C ILE A 115 1.56 -14.59 -5.54
N VAL A 116 1.15 -15.85 -5.65
CA VAL A 116 -0.07 -16.35 -5.01
C VAL A 116 0.05 -16.27 -3.48
N GLY A 117 1.20 -16.67 -2.94
CA GLY A 117 1.51 -16.60 -1.52
C GLY A 117 1.51 -15.15 -1.03
N LEU A 118 2.11 -14.23 -1.80
CA LEU A 118 2.08 -12.80 -1.50
C LEU A 118 0.65 -12.27 -1.42
N PHE A 119 -0.21 -12.62 -2.38
CA PHE A 119 -1.63 -12.25 -2.36
C PHE A 119 -2.34 -12.76 -1.10
N ILE A 120 -2.16 -14.05 -0.78
CA ILE A 120 -2.78 -14.68 0.39
C ILE A 120 -2.32 -14.03 1.69
N ILE A 121 -1.02 -13.76 1.83
CA ILE A 121 -0.45 -13.05 2.98
C ILE A 121 -1.10 -11.67 3.12
N CYS A 122 -1.20 -10.90 2.03
CA CYS A 122 -1.87 -9.60 2.05
C CYS A 122 -3.34 -9.70 2.46
N MET A 123 -4.06 -10.74 2.01
CA MET A 123 -5.46 -10.96 2.43
C MET A 123 -5.57 -11.16 3.95
N PHE A 124 -4.74 -12.04 4.52
CA PHE A 124 -4.75 -12.30 5.96
C PHE A 124 -4.37 -11.07 6.77
N ILE A 125 -3.30 -10.38 6.36
CA ILE A 125 -2.83 -9.18 7.05
C ILE A 125 -3.88 -8.07 6.99
N SER A 126 -4.55 -7.87 5.86
CA SER A 126 -5.59 -6.86 5.75
C SER A 126 -6.81 -7.14 6.64
N ILE A 127 -7.18 -8.42 6.79
CA ILE A 127 -8.22 -8.81 7.75
C ILE A 127 -7.74 -8.57 9.18
N SER A 128 -6.51 -8.97 9.51
CA SER A 128 -5.93 -8.84 10.85
C SER A 128 -5.76 -7.39 11.30
N MET A 129 -5.18 -6.55 10.44
CA MET A 129 -4.92 -5.14 10.72
C MET A 129 -6.17 -4.27 10.54
N GLY A 130 -7.17 -4.76 9.80
CA GLY A 130 -8.40 -4.03 9.50
C GLY A 130 -8.23 -2.81 8.58
N THR A 131 -7.07 -2.65 7.93
CA THR A 131 -6.74 -1.53 7.03
C THR A 131 -6.10 -2.00 5.73
N SER A 132 -6.67 -1.61 4.58
CA SER A 132 -6.06 -1.86 3.26
C SER A 132 -4.76 -1.07 3.09
N VAL A 133 -4.78 0.23 3.37
CA VAL A 133 -3.62 1.10 3.14
C VAL A 133 -2.45 0.73 4.05
N GLY A 134 -2.71 0.42 5.32
CA GLY A 134 -1.67 -0.07 6.23
C GLY A 134 -1.08 -1.40 5.77
N THR A 135 -1.89 -2.28 5.19
CA THR A 135 -1.41 -3.55 4.60
C THR A 135 -0.56 -3.32 3.37
N VAL A 136 -0.99 -2.45 2.45
CA VAL A 136 -0.20 -2.08 1.28
C VAL A 136 1.15 -1.54 1.73
N ALA A 137 1.20 -0.60 2.67
CA ALA A 137 2.45 -0.03 3.12
C ALA A 137 3.35 -1.06 3.84
N ALA A 138 2.78 -1.96 4.64
CA ALA A 138 3.56 -3.00 5.32
C ALA A 138 4.18 -4.03 4.37
N ILE A 139 3.46 -4.39 3.30
CA ILE A 139 3.84 -5.52 2.42
C ILE A 139 4.40 -5.08 1.07
N ALA A 140 4.18 -3.83 0.65
CA ALA A 140 4.80 -3.26 -0.55
C ALA A 140 6.33 -3.43 -0.59
N PRO A 141 7.08 -3.19 0.49
CA PRO A 141 8.53 -3.46 0.52
C PRO A 141 8.89 -4.92 0.23
N VAL A 142 8.08 -5.87 0.70
CA VAL A 142 8.26 -7.31 0.44
C VAL A 142 7.98 -7.61 -1.03
N GLY A 143 6.86 -7.11 -1.56
CA GLY A 143 6.50 -7.29 -2.97
C GLY A 143 7.51 -6.66 -3.93
N PHE A 144 8.02 -5.47 -3.59
CA PHE A 144 9.06 -4.81 -4.36
C PHE A 144 10.38 -5.59 -4.32
N GLY A 145 10.79 -6.06 -3.14
CA GLY A 145 11.98 -6.91 -3.03
C GLY A 145 11.89 -8.20 -3.84
N ILE A 146 10.70 -8.82 -3.88
CA ILE A 146 10.43 -9.96 -4.76
C ILE A 146 10.65 -9.59 -6.23
N SER A 147 10.17 -8.44 -6.68
CA SER A 147 10.37 -7.99 -8.06
C SER A 147 11.82 -7.66 -8.40
N GLU A 148 12.64 -7.21 -7.44
CA GLU A 148 14.06 -6.94 -7.70
C GLU A 148 14.90 -8.21 -7.80
N ALA A 149 14.53 -9.26 -7.07
CA ALA A 149 15.27 -10.52 -7.06
C ALA A 149 14.73 -11.59 -8.03
N THR A 150 13.66 -11.30 -8.76
CA THR A 150 13.04 -12.20 -9.74
C THR A 150 12.77 -11.47 -11.06
N GLU A 151 12.39 -12.19 -12.11
CA GLU A 151 11.96 -11.56 -13.38
C GLU A 151 10.51 -11.03 -13.31
N ILE A 152 9.88 -11.06 -12.14
CA ILE A 152 8.50 -10.59 -11.94
C ILE A 152 8.48 -9.07 -12.01
N PRO A 153 7.69 -8.45 -12.90
CA PRO A 153 7.60 -7.00 -12.99
C PRO A 153 7.10 -6.39 -11.68
N ALA A 154 7.72 -5.29 -11.25
CA ALA A 154 7.29 -4.55 -10.05
C ALA A 154 5.80 -4.18 -10.11
N ALA A 155 5.29 -3.78 -11.27
CA ALA A 155 3.86 -3.50 -11.47
C ALA A 155 2.97 -4.71 -11.13
N PHE A 156 3.41 -5.93 -11.46
CA PHE A 156 2.65 -7.14 -11.19
C PHE A 156 2.69 -7.52 -9.70
N ALA A 157 3.87 -7.45 -9.07
CA ALA A 157 4.01 -7.69 -7.63
C ALA A 157 3.20 -6.65 -6.81
N MET A 158 3.26 -5.38 -7.18
CA MET A 158 2.53 -4.31 -6.52
C MET A 158 1.01 -4.42 -6.74
N ALA A 159 0.56 -4.76 -7.96
CA ALA A 159 -0.86 -5.04 -8.22
C ALA A 159 -1.38 -6.19 -7.35
N THR A 160 -0.54 -7.21 -7.12
CA THR A 160 -0.84 -8.34 -6.25
C THR A 160 -0.99 -7.90 -4.79
N VAL A 161 -0.06 -7.10 -4.28
CA VAL A 161 -0.12 -6.54 -2.90
C VAL A 161 -1.39 -5.71 -2.72
N VAL A 162 -1.66 -4.79 -3.66
CA VAL A 162 -2.85 -3.94 -3.62
C VAL A 162 -4.12 -4.80 -3.67
N GLY A 163 -4.20 -5.76 -4.59
CA GLY A 163 -5.35 -6.66 -4.70
C GLY A 163 -5.62 -7.44 -3.41
N GLY A 164 -4.58 -8.02 -2.80
CA GLY A 164 -4.70 -8.77 -1.55
C GLY A 164 -5.08 -7.86 -0.38
N ALA A 165 -4.53 -6.65 -0.33
CA ALA A 165 -4.89 -5.66 0.69
C ALA A 165 -6.35 -5.16 0.56
N MET A 166 -6.90 -5.08 -0.66
CA MET A 166 -8.30 -4.69 -0.87
C MET A 166 -9.29 -5.80 -0.48
N PHE A 167 -8.87 -7.06 -0.51
CA PHE A 167 -9.70 -8.18 -0.05
C PHE A 167 -10.13 -8.00 1.42
N GLY A 168 -9.17 -7.72 2.30
CA GLY A 168 -9.46 -7.60 3.74
C GLY A 168 -10.25 -6.34 4.08
N ASP A 169 -10.06 -5.22 3.38
CA ASP A 169 -10.86 -4.00 3.60
C ASP A 169 -12.35 -4.21 3.29
N ASN A 170 -12.67 -5.05 2.31
CA ASN A 170 -14.06 -5.41 2.01
C ASN A 170 -14.70 -6.29 3.10
N LEU A 171 -13.91 -7.07 3.84
CA LEU A 171 -14.38 -7.99 4.88
C LEU A 171 -14.22 -7.43 6.31
N SER A 172 -13.41 -6.39 6.48
CA SER A 172 -13.17 -5.76 7.77
C SER A 172 -14.45 -5.15 8.35
N MET A 173 -14.87 -5.64 9.51
CA MET A 173 -16.02 -5.09 10.26
C MET A 173 -15.68 -3.81 11.03
N ILE A 174 -14.44 -3.35 10.99
CA ILE A 174 -13.98 -2.17 11.72
C ILE A 174 -13.48 -1.05 10.80
N SER A 175 -13.51 -1.25 9.47
CA SER A 175 -13.09 -0.24 8.49
C SER A 175 -14.05 0.95 8.42
N ASP A 176 -13.52 2.17 8.29
CA ASP A 176 -14.28 3.42 8.23
C ASP A 176 -15.32 3.41 7.09
N THR A 177 -14.95 2.89 5.92
CA THR A 177 -15.84 2.75 4.77
C THR A 177 -16.98 1.78 5.07
N THR A 178 -16.68 0.73 5.84
CA THR A 178 -17.65 -0.28 6.26
C THR A 178 -18.64 0.30 7.27
N ILE A 179 -18.16 1.03 8.27
CA ILE A 179 -19.01 1.70 9.26
C ILE A 179 -19.88 2.76 8.58
N ALA A 180 -19.31 3.57 7.69
CA ALA A 180 -20.03 4.60 6.95
C ALA A 180 -21.13 3.99 6.04
N ALA A 181 -20.83 2.94 5.29
CA ALA A 181 -21.80 2.26 4.44
C ALA A 181 -23.00 1.75 5.25
N VAL A 182 -22.76 1.04 6.35
CA VAL A 182 -23.84 0.44 7.14
C VAL A 182 -24.66 1.51 7.88
N ARG A 183 -24.03 2.57 8.39
CA ARG A 183 -24.74 3.69 9.04
C ARG A 183 -25.59 4.49 8.06
N THR A 184 -25.04 4.83 6.90
CA THR A 184 -25.75 5.62 5.88
C THR A 184 -26.90 4.84 5.26
N GLN A 185 -26.73 3.54 5.04
CA GLN A 185 -27.76 2.66 4.49
C GLN A 185 -28.71 2.08 5.55
N LYS A 186 -28.49 2.37 6.85
CA LYS A 186 -29.29 1.87 7.99
C LYS A 186 -29.43 0.34 8.02
N THR A 187 -28.38 -0.37 7.60
CA THR A 187 -28.34 -1.84 7.62
C THR A 187 -27.58 -2.34 8.85
N GLN A 188 -27.46 -3.67 9.02
CA GLN A 188 -26.60 -4.26 10.05
C GLN A 188 -25.22 -4.62 9.49
N MET A 189 -24.19 -4.58 10.34
CA MET A 189 -22.82 -4.99 9.95
C MET A 189 -22.74 -6.45 9.53
N SER A 190 -23.48 -7.31 10.23
CA SER A 190 -23.56 -8.74 9.94
C SER A 190 -24.10 -9.03 8.53
N ASP A 191 -25.08 -8.25 8.07
CA ASP A 191 -25.67 -8.41 6.74
C ASP A 191 -24.68 -7.99 5.65
N LYS A 192 -24.01 -6.84 5.81
CA LYS A 192 -22.91 -6.42 4.92
C LYS A 192 -21.83 -7.49 4.85
N PHE A 193 -21.36 -7.98 6.00
CA PHE A 193 -20.28 -8.97 6.04
C PHE A 193 -20.64 -10.24 5.27
N LYS A 194 -21.84 -10.78 5.47
CA LYS A 194 -22.31 -11.99 4.77
C LYS A 194 -22.37 -11.78 3.25
N VAL A 195 -22.85 -10.63 2.80
CA VAL A 195 -22.93 -10.32 1.36
C VAL A 195 -21.53 -10.14 0.78
N ASN A 196 -20.68 -9.33 1.42
CA ASN A 196 -19.31 -9.11 0.96
C ASN A 196 -18.51 -10.41 0.92
N PHE A 197 -18.64 -11.27 1.93
CA PHE A 197 -17.99 -12.58 1.93
C PHE A 197 -18.38 -13.42 0.70
N ARG A 198 -19.67 -13.46 0.35
CA ARG A 198 -20.17 -14.19 -0.83
C ARG A 198 -19.70 -13.62 -2.17
N ILE A 199 -19.36 -12.33 -2.23
CA ILE A 199 -18.89 -11.67 -3.45
C ILE A 199 -17.36 -11.79 -3.57
N VAL A 200 -16.67 -11.49 -2.48
CA VAL A 200 -15.22 -11.27 -2.46
C VAL A 200 -14.46 -12.61 -2.42
N VAL A 201 -14.98 -13.65 -1.75
CA VAL A 201 -14.32 -14.97 -1.71
C VAL A 201 -14.25 -15.63 -3.10
N PRO A 202 -15.35 -15.72 -3.88
CA PRO A 202 -15.24 -16.21 -5.26
C PRO A 202 -14.29 -15.37 -6.11
N GLY A 203 -14.32 -14.05 -5.97
CA GLY A 203 -13.38 -13.14 -6.63
C GLY A 203 -11.93 -13.46 -6.28
N ALA A 204 -11.62 -13.67 -5.00
CA ALA A 204 -10.28 -14.03 -4.55
C ALA A 204 -9.82 -15.39 -5.09
N ILE A 205 -10.71 -16.37 -5.16
CA ILE A 205 -10.41 -17.69 -5.76
C ILE A 205 -10.05 -17.51 -7.23
N VAL A 206 -10.85 -16.75 -7.99
CA VAL A 206 -10.55 -16.44 -9.40
C VAL A 206 -9.22 -15.71 -9.53
N THR A 207 -8.97 -14.70 -8.69
CA THR A 207 -7.69 -13.98 -8.68
C THR A 207 -6.52 -14.90 -8.38
N ILE A 208 -6.63 -15.83 -7.42
CA ILE A 208 -5.59 -16.82 -7.13
C ILE A 208 -5.28 -17.65 -8.39
N PHE A 209 -6.29 -18.13 -9.11
CA PHE A 209 -6.08 -18.86 -10.36
C PHE A 209 -5.43 -18.01 -11.44
N VAL A 210 -5.83 -16.75 -11.60
CA VAL A 210 -5.24 -15.82 -12.57
C VAL A 210 -3.79 -15.51 -12.22
N LEU A 211 -3.49 -15.22 -10.94
CA LEU A 211 -2.13 -14.98 -10.47
C LEU A 211 -1.23 -16.19 -10.67
N TRP A 212 -1.74 -17.38 -10.34
CA TRP A 212 -1.06 -18.64 -10.58
C TRP A 212 -0.81 -18.85 -12.08
N TRP A 213 -1.79 -18.60 -12.95
CA TRP A 213 -1.60 -18.76 -14.40
C TRP A 213 -0.56 -17.77 -14.95
N LEU A 214 -0.66 -16.50 -14.58
CA LEU A 214 0.25 -15.46 -15.04
C LEU A 214 1.67 -15.64 -14.50
N SER A 215 1.84 -16.27 -13.35
CA SER A 215 3.17 -16.51 -12.77
C SER A 215 3.98 -17.59 -13.48
N HIS A 216 3.36 -18.44 -14.32
CA HIS A 216 4.08 -19.49 -15.08
C HIS A 216 4.98 -18.94 -16.18
N GLY A 217 4.77 -17.69 -16.61
CA GLY A 217 5.54 -17.06 -17.68
C GLY A 217 6.82 -16.36 -17.22
N TYR A 218 7.06 -16.29 -15.92
CA TYR A 218 8.28 -15.71 -15.36
C TYR A 218 9.18 -16.86 -14.93
N ASP A 219 10.42 -16.90 -15.41
CA ASP A 219 11.46 -17.79 -14.90
C ASP A 219 12.32 -17.00 -13.91
N VAL A 220 12.63 -17.58 -12.75
CA VAL A 220 13.74 -17.08 -11.94
C VAL A 220 14.93 -17.84 -12.46
N THR A 221 15.90 -17.12 -13.05
CA THR A 221 17.10 -17.69 -13.68
C THR A 221 17.66 -18.86 -12.86
N GLN A 222 17.35 -20.07 -13.32
CA GLN A 222 17.63 -21.35 -12.64
C GLN A 222 19.12 -21.64 -12.74
N THR A 223 19.95 -21.15 -11.81
CA THR A 223 21.36 -21.62 -11.75
C THR A 223 22.11 -21.40 -10.44
N LYS A 224 21.45 -21.15 -9.30
CA LYS A 224 22.19 -21.04 -8.03
C LYS A 224 21.50 -21.77 -6.91
N THR A 225 22.27 -22.50 -6.12
CA THR A 225 21.99 -22.74 -4.71
C THR A 225 21.38 -21.47 -4.13
N TYR A 226 20.14 -21.54 -3.64
CA TYR A 226 19.47 -20.39 -3.05
C TYR A 226 20.14 -20.10 -1.70
N ASP A 227 21.26 -19.39 -1.73
CA ASP A 227 21.95 -18.99 -0.52
C ASP A 227 21.15 -17.88 0.14
N PHE A 228 20.66 -18.14 1.35
CA PHE A 228 19.95 -17.15 2.17
C PHE A 228 20.55 -17.11 3.58
N GLU A 229 20.60 -15.91 4.14
CA GLU A 229 21.02 -15.71 5.52
C GLU A 229 19.78 -15.53 6.40
N TRP A 230 19.52 -16.49 7.28
CA TRP A 230 18.37 -16.47 8.18
C TRP A 230 18.23 -15.16 8.95
N VAL A 231 19.35 -14.58 9.40
CA VAL A 231 19.37 -13.34 10.16
C VAL A 231 18.77 -12.18 9.35
N LYS A 232 19.06 -12.11 8.05
CA LYS A 232 18.59 -11.04 7.14
C LYS A 232 17.10 -11.16 6.79
N VAL A 233 16.50 -12.32 7.02
CA VAL A 233 15.05 -12.58 6.85
C VAL A 233 14.24 -12.11 8.06
N VAL A 234 14.84 -12.05 9.25
CA VAL A 234 14.13 -11.79 10.50
C VAL A 234 13.30 -10.49 10.48
N PRO A 235 13.76 -9.35 9.94
CA PRO A 235 12.94 -8.13 9.89
C PRO A 235 11.64 -8.28 9.11
N TYR A 236 11.64 -9.04 8.01
CA TYR A 236 10.43 -9.33 7.25
C TYR A 236 9.47 -10.23 8.01
N LEU A 237 9.99 -11.27 8.67
CA LEU A 237 9.17 -12.16 9.51
C LEU A 237 8.57 -11.39 10.69
N LEU A 238 9.35 -10.50 11.32
CA LEU A 238 8.85 -9.63 12.37
C LEU A 238 7.68 -8.78 11.84
N VAL A 239 7.87 -8.07 10.73
CA VAL A 239 6.82 -7.22 10.14
C VAL A 239 5.56 -8.05 9.86
N LEU A 240 5.72 -9.22 9.24
CA LEU A 240 4.61 -10.12 8.91
C LEU A 240 3.88 -10.61 10.16
N ILE A 241 4.62 -11.09 11.18
CA ILE A 241 4.05 -11.63 12.41
C ILE A 241 3.31 -10.53 13.18
N LEU A 242 3.95 -9.37 13.40
CA LEU A 242 3.32 -8.27 14.14
C LEU A 242 2.08 -7.72 13.40
N ALA A 243 2.12 -7.70 12.07
CA ALA A 243 0.97 -7.33 11.24
C ALA A 243 -0.18 -8.34 11.35
N VAL A 244 0.11 -9.65 11.33
CA VAL A 244 -0.90 -10.71 11.53
C VAL A 244 -1.51 -10.67 12.92
N ILE A 245 -0.73 -10.31 13.95
CA ILE A 245 -1.22 -10.10 15.33
C ILE A 245 -2.11 -8.84 15.44
N GLY A 246 -2.12 -7.97 14.42
CA GLY A 246 -2.93 -6.75 14.41
C GLY A 246 -2.29 -5.59 15.16
N ILE A 247 -0.95 -5.58 15.30
CA ILE A 247 -0.24 -4.44 15.88
C ILE A 247 -0.30 -3.24 14.93
N ASN A 248 -0.32 -2.04 15.50
CA ASN A 248 -0.32 -0.79 14.74
C ASN A 248 0.84 -0.76 13.73
N VAL A 249 0.53 -0.50 12.47
CA VAL A 249 1.47 -0.48 11.34
C VAL A 249 2.71 0.40 11.56
N VAL A 250 2.56 1.53 12.27
CA VAL A 250 3.70 2.41 12.59
C VAL A 250 4.70 1.66 13.48
N LEU A 251 4.22 0.96 14.51
CA LEU A 251 5.08 0.17 15.39
C LEU A 251 5.69 -1.03 14.66
N VAL A 252 4.93 -1.66 13.77
CA VAL A 252 5.40 -2.77 12.93
C VAL A 252 6.58 -2.32 12.07
N LEU A 253 6.43 -1.20 11.34
CA LEU A 253 7.48 -0.67 10.47
C LEU A 253 8.68 -0.14 11.24
N LEU A 254 8.47 0.56 12.36
CA LEU A 254 9.57 1.00 13.24
C LEU A 254 10.37 -0.19 13.77
N GLY A 255 9.69 -1.24 14.23
CA GLY A 255 10.34 -2.48 14.66
C GLY A 255 11.15 -3.13 13.55
N GLY A 256 10.61 -3.18 12.34
CA GLY A 256 11.30 -3.64 11.13
C GLY A 256 12.57 -2.84 10.83
N ILE A 257 12.47 -1.50 10.79
CA ILE A 257 13.59 -0.59 10.53
C ILE A 257 14.67 -0.73 11.61
N LEU A 258 14.29 -0.77 12.89
CA LEU A 258 15.24 -0.92 13.99
C LEU A 258 16.01 -2.23 13.87
N LEU A 259 15.31 -3.33 13.58
CA LEU A 259 15.94 -4.64 13.47
C LEU A 259 16.83 -4.75 12.23
N SER A 260 16.40 -4.23 11.08
CA SER A 260 17.22 -4.18 9.87
C SER A 260 18.46 -3.30 10.04
N SER A 261 18.31 -2.16 10.73
CA SER A 261 19.43 -1.27 11.05
C SER A 261 20.44 -1.96 11.95
N LEU A 262 19.98 -2.67 12.99
CA LEU A 262 20.86 -3.38 13.92
C LEU A 262 21.61 -4.50 13.22
N ILE A 263 20.93 -5.32 12.40
CA ILE A 263 21.56 -6.42 11.67
C ILE A 263 22.61 -5.88 10.70
N GLY A 264 22.26 -4.90 9.85
CA GLY A 264 23.19 -4.36 8.85
C GLY A 264 24.41 -3.64 9.43
N LEU A 265 24.29 -3.09 10.65
CA LEU A 265 25.43 -2.51 11.37
C LEU A 265 26.32 -3.59 12.02
N ILE A 266 25.73 -4.69 12.50
CA ILE A 266 26.48 -5.78 13.16
C ILE A 266 27.20 -6.66 12.13
N ASP A 267 26.55 -7.00 11.01
CA ASP A 267 27.15 -7.86 9.98
C ASP A 267 28.08 -7.11 9.01
N GLY A 268 28.10 -5.77 9.10
CA GLY A 268 28.96 -4.90 8.30
C GLY A 268 28.43 -4.60 6.90
N SER A 269 27.17 -4.94 6.59
CA SER A 269 26.54 -4.62 5.30
C SER A 269 26.52 -3.11 5.02
N PHE A 270 26.40 -2.29 6.06
CA PHE A 270 26.61 -0.85 5.97
C PHE A 270 27.14 -0.25 7.29
N ASN A 271 27.77 0.92 7.19
CA ASN A 271 28.09 1.73 8.36
C ASN A 271 26.93 2.71 8.68
N LEU A 272 27.06 3.52 9.73
CA LEU A 272 26.03 4.50 10.10
C LEU A 272 25.69 5.48 8.96
N GLY A 273 26.67 5.88 8.16
CA GLY A 273 26.43 6.73 6.98
C GLY A 273 25.62 6.02 5.89
N GLY A 274 25.93 4.74 5.64
CA GLY A 274 25.17 3.88 4.73
C GLY A 274 23.74 3.65 5.20
N LEU A 275 23.52 3.45 6.50
CA LEU A 275 22.18 3.36 7.09
C LEU A 275 21.36 4.63 6.84
N LEU A 276 21.90 5.80 7.17
CA LEU A 276 21.21 7.07 7.00
C LEU A 276 20.90 7.35 5.51
N LYS A 277 21.84 7.01 4.63
CA LYS A 277 21.64 7.13 3.18
C LYS A 277 20.52 6.21 2.70
N ALA A 278 20.55 4.92 3.07
CA ALA A 278 19.53 3.95 2.67
C ALA A 278 18.14 4.37 3.19
N ALA A 279 18.04 4.76 4.46
CA ALA A 279 16.78 5.24 5.02
C ALA A 279 16.27 6.49 4.29
N SER A 280 17.15 7.47 3.99
CA SER A 280 16.80 8.66 3.23
C SER A 280 16.34 8.34 1.81
N GLU A 281 17.03 7.47 1.08
CA GLU A 281 16.65 7.04 -0.27
C GLU A 281 15.27 6.37 -0.25
N GLY A 282 14.99 5.56 0.78
CA GLY A 282 13.69 4.96 0.99
C GLY A 282 12.58 5.97 1.21
N VAL A 283 12.79 6.95 2.09
CA VAL A 283 11.83 8.04 2.36
C VAL A 283 11.58 8.88 1.11
N LEU A 284 12.63 9.22 0.35
CA LEU A 284 12.53 9.99 -0.89
C LEU A 284 11.82 9.22 -2.00
N GLY A 285 12.00 7.89 -2.06
CA GLY A 285 11.34 7.02 -3.04
C GLY A 285 9.82 6.86 -2.83
N MET A 286 9.27 7.41 -1.74
CA MET A 286 7.84 7.39 -1.43
C MET A 286 7.15 8.74 -1.74
N GLN A 287 7.86 9.66 -2.40
CA GLN A 287 7.31 10.91 -2.96
C GLN A 287 6.62 10.65 -4.30
#